data_AF-A0A6J7DVZ5-F1
#
_entry.id   AF-A0A6J7DVZ5-F1
#
_cell.length_a   1.000
_cell.length_b   1.000
_cell.length_c   1.000
_cell.angle_alpha   90.00
_cell.angle_beta   90.00
_cell.angle_gamma   90.00
#
_symmetry.space_group_name_H-M   'P 1'
#
loop_
_entity.id
_entity.type
_entity.pdbx_description
1 polymer ?
#
loop_
_entity_poly.entity_id
_entity_poly.type
_entity_poly.pdbx_seq_one_letter_code
_entity_poly.pdbx_strand_id
1 'polypeptide(L)'
;MAKFIVEVYRDGKWWMADIAKLDLLTQARRLADIEHAAREAIAVTLDVDSRDCEIEIRMRPISEIDVDTMRAEIRRVHEAASVLEREATVKSKELTQRLAQAGVPLRDIGTIIGFSHQRAHQLLER
;
A
#
# COMPACT_ATOMS: atom_id res chain seq x y z
N MET A 1 -16.60 -2.12 -19.22
CA MET A 1 -15.12 -2.10 -19.40
C MET A 1 -14.62 -3.52 -19.37
N ALA A 2 -13.75 -3.89 -20.30
CA ALA A 2 -13.16 -5.24 -20.33
C ALA A 2 -11.95 -5.27 -19.39
N LYS A 3 -11.86 -6.33 -18.57
CA LYS A 3 -10.75 -6.55 -17.64
C LYS A 3 -9.70 -7.49 -18.25
N PHE A 4 -8.44 -7.11 -18.14
CA PHE A 4 -7.28 -7.87 -18.62
C PHE A 4 -6.32 -8.14 -17.47
N ILE A 5 -5.89 -9.39 -17.36
CA ILE A 5 -4.80 -9.78 -16.48
C ILE A 5 -3.51 -9.64 -17.28
N VAL A 6 -2.54 -8.95 -16.68
CA VAL A 6 -1.22 -8.71 -17.28
C VAL A 6 -0.18 -9.34 -16.36
N GLU A 7 0.46 -10.39 -16.87
CA GLU A 7 1.52 -11.09 -16.16
C GLU A 7 2.85 -10.36 -16.41
N VAL A 8 3.40 -9.76 -15.35
CA VAL A 8 4.62 -8.95 -15.43
C VAL A 8 5.80 -9.73 -14.88
N TYR A 9 6.88 -9.81 -15.66
CA TYR A 9 8.10 -10.51 -15.25
C TYR A 9 9.35 -9.77 -15.72
N ARG A 10 10.47 -10.12 -15.10
CA ARG A 10 11.77 -9.53 -15.43
C ARG A 10 12.50 -10.42 -16.43
N ASP A 11 12.90 -9.85 -17.58
CA ASP A 11 13.77 -10.51 -18.55
C ASP A 11 14.98 -9.64 -18.86
N GLY A 12 16.14 -10.04 -18.32
CA GLY A 12 17.39 -9.30 -18.41
C GLY A 12 17.25 -7.84 -17.97
N LYS A 13 17.26 -6.92 -18.95
CA LYS A 13 17.15 -5.47 -18.72
C LYS A 13 15.72 -4.92 -18.90
N TRP A 14 14.74 -5.76 -19.20
CA TRP A 14 13.37 -5.37 -19.53
C TRP A 14 12.35 -5.92 -18.52
N TRP A 15 11.31 -5.14 -18.30
CA TRP A 15 10.07 -5.63 -17.70
C TRP A 15 9.16 -6.02 -18.85
N MET A 16 8.66 -7.24 -18.80
CA MET A 16 7.78 -7.81 -19.80
C MET A 16 6.35 -7.78 -19.25
N ALA A 17 5.38 -7.50 -20.12
CA ALA A 17 3.96 -7.58 -19.83
C ALA A 17 3.31 -8.54 -20.83
N ASP A 18 2.92 -9.70 -20.34
CA ASP A 18 2.27 -10.77 -21.10
C ASP A 18 0.75 -10.72 -20.87
N ILE A 19 -0.01 -10.47 -21.94
CA ILE A 19 -1.47 -10.43 -21.96
C ILE A 19 -1.99 -11.63 -22.75
N ALA A 20 -1.92 -12.81 -22.12
CA ALA A 20 -2.26 -14.10 -22.75
C ALA A 20 -3.61 -14.13 -23.48
N LYS A 21 -4.63 -13.43 -22.97
CA LYS A 21 -5.97 -13.37 -23.60
C LYS A 21 -5.94 -12.80 -25.03
N LEU A 22 -4.96 -11.95 -25.34
CA LEU A 22 -4.81 -11.27 -26.61
C LEU A 22 -3.60 -11.77 -27.42
N ASP A 23 -2.90 -12.80 -26.94
CA ASP A 23 -1.61 -13.24 -27.50
C ASP A 23 -0.65 -12.06 -27.73
N LEU A 24 -0.58 -11.18 -26.73
CA LEU A 24 0.07 -9.88 -26.81
C LEU A 24 1.18 -9.77 -25.77
N LEU A 25 2.35 -9.31 -26.21
CA LEU A 25 3.51 -9.08 -25.38
C LEU A 25 4.03 -7.66 -25.61
N THR A 26 4.31 -6.93 -24.53
CA THR A 26 4.98 -5.63 -24.57
C THR A 26 6.04 -5.52 -23.48
N GLN A 27 6.81 -4.43 -23.47
CA GLN A 27 7.92 -4.28 -22.55
C GLN A 27 8.21 -2.82 -22.19
N ALA A 28 8.83 -2.62 -21.03
CA ALA A 28 9.33 -1.32 -20.58
C ALA A 28 10.66 -1.42 -19.84
N ARG A 29 11.44 -0.32 -19.81
CA ARG A 29 12.71 -0.27 -19.07
C ARG A 29 12.51 -0.21 -17.57
N ARG A 30 11.48 0.50 -17.11
CA ARG A 30 11.13 0.65 -15.70
C ARG A 30 9.79 -0.02 -15.43
N LEU A 31 9.66 -0.62 -14.25
CA LEU A 31 8.42 -1.27 -13.83
C LEU A 31 7.26 -0.26 -13.78
N ALA A 32 7.53 0.98 -13.39
CA ALA A 32 6.54 2.05 -13.32
C ALA A 32 5.85 2.35 -14.67
N ASP A 33 6.52 2.04 -15.79
CA ASP A 33 6.02 2.32 -17.14
C ASP A 33 5.26 1.12 -17.73
N ILE A 34 5.27 -0.05 -17.07
CA ILE A 34 4.77 -1.30 -17.64
C ILE A 34 3.24 -1.29 -17.82
N GLU A 35 2.51 -0.71 -16.87
CA GLU A 35 1.05 -0.63 -16.96
C GLU A 35 0.63 0.21 -18.16
N HIS A 36 1.30 1.34 -18.35
CA HIS A 36 1.04 2.24 -19.46
C HIS A 36 1.33 1.54 -20.80
N ALA A 37 2.49 0.88 -20.92
CA ALA A 37 2.84 0.11 -22.12
C ALA A 37 1.82 -1.02 -22.43
N ALA A 38 1.35 -1.74 -21.41
CA ALA A 38 0.33 -2.78 -21.57
C ALA A 38 -1.00 -2.19 -22.03
N ARG A 39 -1.41 -1.07 -21.44
CA ARG A 39 -2.65 -0.38 -21.78
C ARG A 39 -2.66 0.14 -23.21
N GLU A 40 -1.57 0.76 -23.65
CA GLU A 40 -1.43 1.21 -25.04
C GLU A 40 -1.46 0.05 -26.02
N ALA A 41 -0.75 -1.04 -25.71
CA ALA A 41 -0.74 -2.22 -26.57
C ALA A 41 -2.15 -2.85 -26.69
N ILE A 42 -2.88 -2.99 -25.58
CA ILE A 42 -4.27 -3.50 -25.60
C ILE A 42 -5.19 -2.58 -26.41
N ALA A 43 -5.09 -1.27 -26.21
CA ALA A 43 -5.92 -0.27 -26.90
C ALA A 43 -5.72 -0.33 -28.42
N VAL A 44 -4.47 -0.39 -28.86
CA VAL A 44 -4.11 -0.53 -30.28
C VAL A 44 -4.61 -1.86 -30.85
N THR A 45 -4.44 -2.98 -30.13
CA THR A 45 -4.87 -4.30 -30.61
C THR A 45 -6.39 -4.41 -30.74
N LEU A 46 -7.15 -3.76 -29.86
CA LEU A 46 -8.62 -3.85 -29.83
C LEU A 46 -9.33 -2.68 -30.53
N ASP A 47 -8.59 -1.68 -31.00
CA ASP A 47 -9.12 -0.43 -31.56
C ASP A 47 -10.13 0.26 -30.61
N VAL A 48 -9.73 0.41 -29.35
CA VAL A 48 -10.51 1.04 -28.27
C VAL A 48 -9.72 2.13 -27.57
N ASP A 49 -10.42 2.98 -26.80
CA ASP A 49 -9.75 3.94 -25.92
C ASP A 49 -9.03 3.22 -24.77
N SER A 50 -7.81 3.66 -24.46
CA SER A 50 -6.99 3.09 -23.39
C SER A 50 -7.63 3.19 -22.00
N ARG A 51 -8.55 4.14 -21.79
CA ARG A 51 -9.32 4.32 -20.56
C ARG A 51 -10.44 3.31 -20.38
N ASP A 52 -10.87 2.64 -21.45
CA ASP A 52 -11.97 1.66 -21.43
C ASP A 52 -11.53 0.24 -21.03
N CYS A 53 -10.23 0.09 -20.76
CA CYS A 53 -9.58 -1.14 -20.32
C CYS A 53 -9.31 -1.12 -18.81
N GLU A 54 -9.79 -2.12 -18.09
CA GLU A 54 -9.36 -2.37 -16.71
C GLU A 54 -8.17 -3.34 -16.73
N ILE A 55 -7.10 -3.00 -16.02
CA ILE A 55 -5.86 -3.80 -15.98
C ILE A 55 -5.63 -4.29 -14.56
N GLU A 56 -5.43 -5.60 -14.41
CA GLU A 56 -4.93 -6.23 -13.20
C GLU A 56 -3.51 -6.74 -13.45
N ILE A 57 -2.53 -6.11 -12.81
CA ILE A 57 -1.14 -6.56 -12.87
C ILE A 57 -0.91 -7.66 -11.85
N ARG A 58 -0.29 -8.75 -12.31
CA ARG A 58 0.22 -9.84 -11.47
C ARG A 58 1.71 -9.98 -11.72
N MET A 59 2.49 -10.08 -10.66
CA MET A 59 3.94 -10.22 -10.76
C MET A 59 4.28 -11.70 -10.77
N ARG A 60 4.93 -12.18 -11.84
CA ARG A 60 5.60 -13.48 -11.77
C ARG A 60 6.76 -13.41 -10.78
N PRO A 61 7.19 -14.56 -10.22
CA PRO A 61 8.36 -14.61 -9.36
C PRO A 61 9.58 -13.97 -10.02
N ILE A 62 10.32 -13.19 -9.23
CA ILE A 62 11.61 -12.64 -9.65
C ILE A 62 12.67 -13.58 -9.07
N SER A 63 13.26 -14.41 -9.92
CA SER A 63 14.05 -15.56 -9.47
C SER A 63 13.21 -16.44 -8.53
N GLU A 64 13.65 -16.70 -7.30
CA GLU A 64 12.93 -17.51 -6.31
C GLU A 64 11.98 -16.67 -5.42
N ILE A 65 11.84 -15.37 -5.69
CA ILE A 65 11.07 -14.45 -4.85
C ILE A 65 9.62 -14.37 -5.35
N ASP A 66 8.69 -14.86 -4.53
CA ASP A 66 7.24 -14.66 -4.72
C ASP A 66 6.83 -13.25 -4.25
N VAL A 67 6.94 -12.29 -5.16
CA VAL A 67 6.70 -10.87 -4.89
C VAL A 67 5.27 -10.61 -4.44
N ASP A 68 4.27 -11.26 -5.05
CA ASP A 68 2.87 -10.98 -4.76
C ASP A 68 2.48 -11.51 -3.37
N THR A 69 2.92 -12.71 -3.00
CA THR A 69 2.70 -13.26 -1.66
C THR A 69 3.37 -12.40 -0.59
N MET A 70 4.65 -12.08 -0.76
CA MET A 70 5.38 -11.25 0.22
C MET A 70 4.79 -9.84 0.33
N ARG A 71 4.35 -9.23 -0.78
CA ARG A 71 3.66 -7.94 -0.77
C ARG A 71 2.32 -8.00 -0.04
N ALA A 72 1.56 -9.09 -0.21
CA ALA A 72 0.31 -9.30 0.51
C ALA A 72 0.54 -9.44 2.02
N GLU A 73 1.61 -10.11 2.43
CA GLU A 73 2.02 -10.21 3.84
C GLU A 73 2.40 -8.86 4.44
N ILE A 74 3.25 -8.09 3.75
CA ILE A 74 3.65 -6.75 4.19
C ILE A 74 2.42 -5.86 4.38
N ARG A 75 1.47 -5.90 3.44
CA ARG A 75 0.21 -5.15 3.54
C ARG A 75 -0.59 -5.55 4.79
N ARG A 76 -0.77 -6.85 5.02
CA ARG A 76 -1.47 -7.37 6.20
C ARG A 76 -0.82 -6.90 7.50
N VAL A 77 0.51 -6.92 7.58
CA VAL A 77 1.23 -6.44 8.77
C VAL A 77 1.01 -4.94 8.98
N HIS A 78 1.07 -4.13 7.93
CA HIS A 78 0.78 -2.68 8.03
C HIS A 78 -0.65 -2.39 8.45
N GLU A 79 -1.63 -3.12 7.91
CA GLU A 79 -3.03 -2.96 8.31
C GLU A 79 -3.25 -3.29 9.79
N ALA A 80 -2.66 -4.40 10.26
CA ALA A 80 -2.69 -4.77 11.68
C ALA A 80 -2.01 -3.72 12.57
N ALA A 81 -0.84 -3.22 12.18
CA ALA A 81 -0.14 -2.16 12.89
C ALA A 81 -0.99 -0.88 12.97
N SER A 82 -1.64 -0.49 11.88
CA SER A 82 -2.53 0.68 11.85
C SER A 82 -3.73 0.54 12.79
N VAL A 83 -4.29 -0.66 12.93
CA VAL A 83 -5.37 -0.93 13.89
C VAL A 83 -4.87 -0.77 15.33
N LEU A 84 -3.72 -1.37 15.64
CA LEU A 84 -3.11 -1.27 16.98
C LEU A 84 -2.70 0.17 17.33
N GLU A 85 -2.17 0.94 16.37
CA GLU A 85 -1.84 2.36 16.57
C GLU A 85 -3.08 3.21 16.87
N ARG A 86 -4.19 2.95 16.17
CA ARG A 86 -5.47 3.60 16.45
C ARG A 86 -5.98 3.24 17.84
N GLU A 87 -5.94 1.97 18.21
CA GLU A 87 -6.35 1.52 19.54
C GLU A 87 -5.48 2.14 20.64
N ALA A 88 -4.16 2.15 20.48
CA ALA A 88 -3.24 2.78 21.41
C ALA A 88 -3.55 4.27 21.57
N THR A 89 -3.82 4.98 20.48
CA THR A 89 -4.18 6.40 20.50
C THR A 89 -5.46 6.65 21.31
N VAL A 90 -6.50 5.84 21.11
CA VAL A 90 -7.76 5.94 21.85
C VAL A 90 -7.54 5.70 23.35
N LYS A 91 -6.84 4.62 23.72
CA LYS A 91 -6.55 4.30 25.12
C LYS A 91 -5.67 5.35 25.79
N SER A 92 -4.67 5.86 25.08
CA SER A 92 -3.82 6.93 25.59
C SER A 92 -4.63 8.20 25.85
N LYS A 93 -5.50 8.62 24.92
CA LYS A 93 -6.38 9.78 25.11
C LYS A 93 -7.29 9.60 26.32
N GLU A 94 -7.91 8.43 26.45
CA GLU A 94 -8.77 8.11 27.59
C GLU A 94 -8.01 8.21 28.92
N LEU A 95 -6.81 7.63 29.02
CA LEU A 95 -5.98 7.70 30.22
C LEU A 95 -5.56 9.14 30.52
N THR A 96 -5.10 9.91 29.53
CA THR A 96 -4.75 11.33 29.68
C THR A 96 -5.91 12.12 30.27
N GLN A 97 -7.12 11.94 29.73
CA GLN A 97 -8.32 12.64 30.19
C GLN A 97 -8.67 12.28 31.64
N ARG A 98 -8.64 10.99 32.00
CA ARG A 98 -8.90 10.53 33.37
C ARG A 98 -7.90 11.10 34.37
N LEU A 99 -6.62 11.12 34.02
CA LEU A 99 -5.57 11.68 34.89
C LEU A 99 -5.70 13.20 35.04
N ALA A 100 -6.02 13.91 33.95
CA ALA A 100 -6.24 15.35 33.99
C ALA A 100 -7.45 15.71 34.87
N GLN A 101 -8.55 14.95 34.77
CA GLN A 101 -9.73 15.11 35.63
C GLN A 101 -9.44 14.80 37.12
N ALA A 102 -8.49 13.91 37.38
CA ALA A 102 -8.00 13.62 38.73
C ALA A 102 -7.01 14.68 39.27
N GLY A 103 -6.75 15.75 38.53
CA GLY A 103 -5.86 16.85 38.95
C GLY A 103 -4.37 16.54 38.83
N VAL A 104 -3.99 15.48 38.11
CA VAL A 104 -2.58 15.14 37.89
C VAL A 104 -1.94 16.21 36.98
N PRO A 105 -0.77 16.79 37.35
CA PRO A 105 -0.07 17.75 36.50
C PRO A 105 0.30 17.16 35.14
N LEU A 106 0.11 17.92 34.06
CA LEU A 106 0.40 17.49 32.68
C LEU A 106 1.81 16.92 32.48
N ARG A 107 2.79 17.47 33.21
CA ARG A 107 4.18 17.00 33.19
C ARG A 107 4.32 15.55 33.65
N ASP A 108 3.51 15.14 34.63
CA ASP A 108 3.55 13.80 35.22
C ASP A 108 2.73 12.83 34.36
N ILE A 109 1.63 13.31 33.75
CA ILE A 109 0.84 12.56 32.78
C ILE A 109 1.69 12.11 31.58
N GLY A 110 2.55 12.98 31.04
CA GLY A 110 3.47 12.61 29.96
C GLY A 110 4.36 11.43 30.32
N THR A 111 4.98 11.47 31.51
CA THR A 111 5.81 10.38 32.04
C THR A 111 5.03 9.08 32.23
N ILE A 112 3.80 9.15 32.76
CA ILE A 112 2.94 7.97 33.01
C ILE A 112 2.55 7.24 31.72
N ILE A 113 2.23 7.98 30.66
CA ILE A 113 1.75 7.40 29.40
C ILE A 113 2.91 6.84 28.56
N GLY A 114 4.16 7.14 28.93
CA GLY A 114 5.35 6.67 28.21
C GLY A 114 5.56 7.41 26.89
N PHE A 115 4.95 8.58 26.72
CA PHE A 115 5.21 9.48 25.60
C PHE A 115 6.00 10.71 26.05
N SER A 116 6.71 11.37 25.14
CA SER A 116 7.30 12.66 25.44
C SER A 116 6.22 13.69 25.82
N HIS A 117 6.58 14.67 26.66
CA HIS A 117 5.69 15.74 27.13
C HIS A 117 4.86 16.40 25.99
N GLN A 118 5.51 16.62 24.84
CA GLN A 118 4.91 17.23 23.66
C GLN A 118 3.75 16.41 23.06
N ARG A 119 3.83 15.08 23.14
CA ARG A 119 2.84 14.17 22.57
C ARG A 119 1.62 14.00 23.49
N ALA A 120 1.79 14.14 24.81
CA ALA A 120 0.67 14.20 25.75
C ALA A 120 -0.19 15.47 25.56
N HIS A 121 0.44 16.62 25.32
CA HIS A 121 -0.26 17.87 24.99
C HIS A 121 -1.07 17.75 23.69
N GLN A 122 -0.46 17.20 22.64
CA GLN A 122 -1.12 16.98 21.34
C GLN A 122 -2.36 16.06 21.42
N LEU A 123 -2.39 15.13 22.37
CA LEU A 123 -3.54 14.23 22.58
C LEU A 123 -4.71 14.90 23.35
N LEU A 124 -4.46 16.05 23.99
CA LEU A 124 -5.49 16.85 24.66
C LEU A 124 -6.10 17.91 23.74
N GLU A 125 -5.34 18.40 22.75
CA GLU A 125 -5.76 19.45 21.82
C GLU A 125 -6.52 18.94 20.58
N ARG A 126 -6.62 17.61 20.39
CA ARG A 126 -7.39 16.93 19.33
C ARG A 126 -8.56 16.16 19.91
#